data_AF-A0A2N2YVI1-F1
#
_entry.id   AF-A0A2N2YVI1-F1
#
_cell.length_a   1.000
_cell.length_b   1.000
_cell.length_c   1.000
_cell.angle_alpha   90.00
_cell.angle_beta   90.00
_cell.angle_gamma   90.00
#
_symmetry.space_group_name_H-M   'P 1'
#
loop_
_entity.id
_entity.type
_entity.pdbx_description
1 polymer ?
#
loop_
_entity_poly.entity_id
_entity_poly.type
_entity_poly.pdbx_seq_one_letter_code
_entity_poly.pdbx_strand_id
1 'polypeptide(L)'
;MEVLDIFWDNYEMMGVSLVDMKVWKWLYENPNANAQQLKGAVIQIAKDVWNQYYADVFGEKDVPLLAIYSHMIQSPLYLMNYPYGRLIMYQLEDYIAGKDFAAETKRIFSIGRLTPQHWMEKAVGSQISNEPIFNAVEKALKVVN
;
A
#
# COMPACT_ATOMS: atom_id res chain seq x y z
N MET A 1 -19.78 3.23 -2.56
CA MET A 1 -19.33 2.49 -1.37
C MET A 1 -18.08 1.69 -1.70
N GLU A 2 -18.09 0.83 -2.72
CA GLU A 2 -16.93 0.01 -3.14
C GLU A 2 -15.59 0.78 -3.25
N VAL A 3 -15.54 1.95 -3.91
CA VAL A 3 -14.30 2.75 -4.01
C VAL A 3 -13.79 3.23 -2.64
N LEU A 4 -14.69 3.57 -1.73
CA LEU A 4 -14.31 3.98 -0.37
C LEU A 4 -13.78 2.79 0.43
N ASP A 5 -14.40 1.61 0.27
CA ASP A 5 -13.96 0.38 0.91
C ASP A 5 -12.54 0.00 0.44
N ILE A 6 -12.30 0.05 -0.88
CA ILE A 6 -10.96 -0.21 -1.46
C ILE A 6 -9.95 0.83 -0.97
N PHE A 7 -10.34 2.11 -0.88
CA PHE A 7 -9.46 3.15 -0.38
C PHE A 7 -9.03 2.89 1.06
N TRP A 8 -9.98 2.58 1.96
CA TRP A 8 -9.68 2.32 3.36
C TRP A 8 -8.87 1.02 3.56
N ASP A 9 -9.21 -0.05 2.84
CA ASP A 9 -8.43 -1.28 2.80
C ASP A 9 -7.00 -1.03 2.28
N ASN A 10 -6.85 -0.19 1.25
CA ASN A 10 -5.53 0.22 0.77
C ASN A 10 -4.73 1.02 1.80
N TYR A 11 -5.40 1.95 2.47
CA TYR A 11 -4.80 2.76 3.51
C TYR A 11 -4.36 1.91 4.71
N GLU A 12 -5.16 0.93 5.16
CA GLU A 12 -4.73 -0.05 6.18
C GLU A 12 -3.51 -0.85 5.71
N MET A 13 -3.55 -1.38 4.48
CA MET A 13 -2.47 -2.18 3.91
C MET A 13 -1.14 -1.41 3.80
N MET A 14 -1.18 -0.10 3.57
CA MET A 14 0.02 0.75 3.60
C MET A 14 0.66 0.80 5.00
N GLY A 15 -0.15 0.86 6.06
CA GLY A 15 0.34 0.89 7.44
C GLY A 15 1.03 -0.41 7.84
N VAL A 16 0.39 -1.54 7.58
CA VAL A 16 1.00 -2.86 7.87
C VAL A 16 2.26 -3.09 7.03
N SER A 17 2.32 -2.54 5.81
CA SER A 17 3.54 -2.55 4.98
C SER A 17 4.69 -1.76 5.60
N LEU A 18 4.40 -0.61 6.22
CA LEU A 18 5.40 0.17 6.95
C LEU A 18 5.89 -0.58 8.19
N VAL A 19 5.00 -1.27 8.89
CA VAL A 19 5.35 -2.15 10.02
C VAL A 19 6.27 -3.28 9.55
N ASP A 20 5.95 -3.96 8.46
CA ASP A 20 6.78 -5.00 7.82
C ASP A 20 8.22 -4.50 7.60
N MET A 21 8.38 -3.43 6.83
CA MET A 21 9.69 -2.86 6.50
C MET A 21 10.48 -2.45 7.76
N LYS A 22 9.82 -1.81 8.73
CA LYS A 22 10.47 -1.34 9.97
C LYS A 22 10.87 -2.51 10.88
N VAL A 23 10.07 -3.57 10.96
CA VAL A 23 10.41 -4.77 11.74
C VAL A 23 11.59 -5.50 11.14
N TRP A 24 11.66 -5.63 9.81
CA TRP A 24 12.84 -6.22 9.16
C TRP A 24 14.09 -5.39 9.38
N LYS A 25 14.00 -4.06 9.26
CA LYS A 25 15.11 -3.16 9.62
C LYS A 25 15.56 -3.38 11.06
N TRP A 26 14.61 -3.45 12.01
CA TRP A 26 14.91 -3.70 13.41
C TRP A 26 15.58 -5.07 13.63
N LEU A 27 15.12 -6.13 12.95
CA LEU A 27 15.74 -7.46 13.01
C LEU A 27 17.18 -7.45 12.49
N TYR A 28 17.46 -6.72 11.40
CA TYR A 28 18.83 -6.56 10.90
C TYR A 28 19.74 -5.82 11.90
N GLU A 29 19.20 -4.87 12.64
CA GLU A 29 19.91 -4.14 13.70
C GLU A 29 20.05 -4.97 15.01
N ASN A 30 19.23 -6.01 15.18
CA ASN A 30 19.15 -6.85 16.38
C ASN A 30 19.27 -8.35 16.06
N PRO A 31 20.40 -8.82 15.50
CA PRO A 31 20.52 -10.18 14.98
C PRO A 31 20.38 -11.30 16.03
N ASN A 32 20.51 -10.96 17.31
CA ASN A 32 20.40 -11.91 18.44
C ASN A 32 19.07 -11.81 19.18
N ALA A 33 18.08 -11.10 18.63
CA ALA A 33 16.78 -10.94 19.27
C ALA A 33 16.06 -12.28 19.45
N ASN A 34 15.44 -12.47 20.62
CA ASN A 34 14.52 -13.58 20.85
C ASN A 34 13.07 -13.21 20.48
N ALA A 35 12.18 -14.21 20.48
CA ALA A 35 10.77 -14.02 20.10
C ALA A 35 10.03 -12.98 20.97
N GLN A 36 10.37 -12.87 22.26
CA GLN A 36 9.75 -11.90 23.17
C GLN A 36 10.19 -10.47 22.83
N GLN A 37 11.47 -10.27 22.52
CA GLN A 37 12.00 -8.98 22.08
C GLN A 37 11.39 -8.57 20.73
N LEU A 38 11.31 -9.51 19.78
CA LEU A 38 10.66 -9.27 18.49
C LEU A 38 9.18 -8.88 18.66
N LYS A 39 8.42 -9.60 19.49
CA LYS A 39 7.02 -9.25 19.78
C LYS A 39 6.90 -7.83 20.32
N GLY A 40 7.76 -7.45 21.26
CA GLY A 40 7.80 -6.09 21.82
C GLY A 40 8.10 -5.04 20.76
N ALA A 41 9.10 -5.30 19.90
CA ALA A 41 9.46 -4.41 18.81
C ALA A 41 8.33 -4.24 17.78
N VAL A 42 7.67 -5.32 17.37
CA VAL A 42 6.53 -5.27 16.43
C VAL A 42 5.40 -4.40 16.99
N ILE A 43 5.03 -4.60 18.26
CA ILE A 43 3.96 -3.81 18.90
C ILE A 43 4.36 -2.33 18.99
N GLN A 44 5.60 -2.03 19.37
CA GLN A 44 6.06 -0.65 19.46
C GLN A 44 6.08 0.02 18.09
N ILE A 45 6.63 -0.65 17.08
CA ILE A 45 6.68 -0.16 15.69
C ILE A 45 5.27 0.08 15.14
N ALA A 46 4.33 -0.83 15.42
CA ALA A 46 2.93 -0.66 15.00
C ALA A 46 2.29 0.60 15.62
N LYS A 47 2.53 0.85 16.91
CA LYS A 47 2.07 2.07 17.59
C LYS A 47 2.73 3.32 17.03
N ASP A 48 4.02 3.27 16.72
CA ASP A 48 4.74 4.41 16.14
C ASP A 48 4.19 4.76 14.75
N VAL A 49 3.95 3.75 13.90
CA VAL A 49 3.31 3.94 12.59
C VAL A 49 1.88 4.46 12.76
N TRP A 50 1.11 3.91 13.70
CA TRP A 50 -0.24 4.37 14.00
C TRP A 50 -0.25 5.84 14.42
N ASN A 51 0.58 6.21 15.38
CA ASN A 51 0.67 7.58 15.89
C ASN A 51 1.10 8.58 14.81
N GLN A 52 1.95 8.14 13.88
CA GLN A 52 2.44 8.99 12.80
C GLN A 52 1.41 9.19 11.69
N TYR A 53 0.64 8.16 11.33
CA TYR A 53 -0.17 8.19 10.11
C TYR A 53 -1.68 8.07 10.35
N TYR A 54 -2.13 7.47 11.45
CA TYR A 54 -3.52 7.08 11.69
C TYR A 54 -4.17 7.85 12.85
N ALA A 55 -3.41 8.24 13.87
CA ALA A 55 -3.96 8.83 15.09
C ALA A 55 -4.75 10.13 14.83
N ASP A 56 -4.30 10.98 13.91
CA ASP A 56 -5.00 12.23 13.57
C ASP A 56 -6.30 11.96 12.80
N VAL A 57 -6.40 10.82 12.11
CA VAL A 57 -7.61 10.40 11.36
C VAL A 57 -8.64 9.76 12.29
N PHE A 58 -8.19 8.91 13.23
CA PHE A 58 -9.07 8.11 14.09
C PHE A 58 -9.27 8.70 15.50
N GLY A 59 -8.49 9.69 15.91
CA GLY A 59 -8.59 10.36 17.22
C GLY A 59 -8.05 9.56 18.41
N GLU A 60 -7.38 8.44 18.17
CA GLU A 60 -6.82 7.56 19.22
C GLU A 60 -5.33 7.32 18.99
N LYS A 61 -4.55 7.29 20.07
CA LYS A 61 -3.09 7.06 20.05
C LYS A 61 -2.73 5.70 20.64
N ASP A 62 -1.54 5.23 20.32
CA ASP A 62 -0.93 4.01 20.86
C ASP A 62 -1.72 2.72 20.58
N VAL A 63 -2.46 2.70 19.46
CA VAL A 63 -3.22 1.54 19.01
C VAL A 63 -2.30 0.54 18.29
N PRO A 64 -2.24 -0.73 18.70
CA PRO A 64 -1.35 -1.73 18.12
C PRO A 64 -1.96 -2.48 16.92
N LEU A 65 -3.05 -1.98 16.33
CA LEU A 65 -3.85 -2.71 15.33
C LEU A 65 -3.02 -3.15 14.11
N LEU A 66 -2.02 -2.36 13.71
CA LEU A 66 -1.16 -2.70 12.57
C LEU A 66 -0.21 -3.89 12.82
N ALA A 67 -0.14 -4.41 14.05
CA ALA A 67 0.69 -5.57 14.42
C ALA A 67 0.05 -6.94 14.11
N ILE A 68 -1.12 -7.00 13.47
CA ILE A 68 -1.90 -8.24 13.32
C ILE A 68 -1.34 -9.22 12.26
N TYR A 69 -0.47 -8.76 11.36
CA TYR A 69 0.02 -9.53 10.20
C TYR A 69 1.24 -10.41 10.53
N SER A 70 1.07 -11.48 11.30
CA SER A 70 2.17 -12.35 11.75
C SER A 70 2.99 -13.01 10.62
N HIS A 71 2.37 -13.28 9.48
CA HIS A 71 3.02 -13.91 8.33
C HIS A 71 4.09 -13.02 7.67
N MET A 72 4.16 -11.73 7.99
CA MET A 72 5.26 -10.84 7.57
C MET A 72 6.62 -11.31 8.11
N ILE A 73 6.63 -12.09 9.20
CA ILE A 73 7.84 -12.72 9.75
C ILE A 73 8.25 -13.95 8.92
N GLN A 74 7.28 -14.70 8.39
CA GLN A 74 7.55 -15.87 7.54
C GLN A 74 7.91 -15.46 6.11
N SER A 75 7.26 -14.44 5.57
CA SER A 75 7.44 -13.93 4.21
C SER A 75 7.88 -12.46 4.29
N PRO A 76 9.19 -12.19 4.27
CA PRO A 76 9.70 -10.83 4.41
C PRO A 76 9.23 -9.91 3.29
N LEU A 77 8.97 -8.65 3.63
CA LEU A 77 8.93 -7.54 2.68
C LEU A 77 8.01 -7.83 1.48
N TYR A 78 6.78 -8.26 1.75
CA TYR A 78 5.83 -8.57 0.69
C TYR A 78 4.55 -7.75 0.78
N LEU A 79 4.22 -7.24 1.97
CA LEU A 79 2.97 -6.52 2.20
C LEU A 79 2.86 -5.27 1.35
N MET A 80 3.98 -4.58 1.09
CA MET A 80 4.02 -3.37 0.26
C MET A 80 3.61 -3.61 -1.20
N ASN A 81 3.66 -4.86 -1.69
CA ASN A 81 3.24 -5.17 -3.05
C ASN A 81 1.74 -4.95 -3.26
N TYR A 82 0.91 -5.15 -2.23
CA TYR A 82 -0.54 -4.96 -2.31
C TYR A 82 -0.93 -3.49 -2.54
N PRO A 83 -0.49 -2.53 -1.70
CA PRO A 83 -0.88 -1.15 -1.91
C PRO A 83 -0.29 -0.54 -3.18
N TYR A 84 0.95 -0.87 -3.52
CA TYR A 84 1.53 -0.46 -4.81
C TYR A 84 0.74 -1.05 -5.99
N GLY A 85 0.35 -2.32 -5.92
CA GLY A 85 -0.48 -2.98 -6.93
C GLY A 85 -1.83 -2.28 -7.11
N ARG A 86 -2.50 -1.89 -6.01
CA ARG A 86 -3.77 -1.15 -6.07
C ARG A 86 -3.60 0.23 -6.71
N LEU A 87 -2.55 0.98 -6.36
CA LEU A 87 -2.28 2.29 -6.98
C LEU A 87 -2.06 2.17 -8.49
N ILE A 88 -1.25 1.19 -8.90
CA ILE A 88 -1.01 0.86 -10.30
C ILE A 88 -2.33 0.51 -11.01
N MET A 89 -3.16 -0.34 -10.40
CA MET A 89 -4.44 -0.77 -10.96
C MET A 89 -5.34 0.44 -11.26
N TYR A 90 -5.56 1.34 -10.29
CA TYR A 90 -6.38 2.54 -10.49
C TYR A 90 -5.83 3.46 -11.59
N GLN A 91 -4.51 3.63 -11.63
CA GLN A 91 -3.87 4.47 -12.64
C GLN A 91 -3.99 3.88 -14.05
N LEU A 92 -3.92 2.56 -14.19
CA LEU A 92 -4.15 1.87 -15.46
C LEU A 92 -5.61 1.94 -15.90
N GLU A 93 -6.56 1.73 -14.98
CA GLU A 93 -7.99 1.82 -15.28
C GLU A 93 -8.38 3.21 -15.76
N ASP A 94 -7.95 4.25 -15.03
CA ASP A 94 -8.19 5.65 -15.42
C ASP A 94 -7.55 5.98 -16.77
N TYR A 95 -6.32 5.53 -17.01
CA TYR A 95 -5.63 5.76 -18.28
C TYR A 95 -6.26 5.02 -19.47
N ILE A 96 -6.78 3.81 -19.27
CA ILE A 96 -7.38 2.97 -20.34
C ILE A 96 -8.83 3.39 -20.63
N ALA A 97 -9.51 4.06 -19.69
CA ALA A 97 -10.87 4.53 -19.87
C ALA A 97 -11.03 5.34 -21.18
N GLY A 98 -11.98 4.92 -22.03
CA GLY A 98 -12.25 5.56 -23.33
C GLY A 98 -11.27 5.22 -24.46
N LYS A 99 -10.31 4.30 -24.24
CA LYS A 99 -9.36 3.83 -25.27
C LYS A 99 -9.71 2.41 -25.76
N ASP A 100 -9.01 1.96 -26.79
CA ASP A 100 -9.05 0.55 -27.20
C ASP A 100 -8.37 -0.33 -26.13
N PHE A 101 -9.21 -1.01 -25.35
CA PHE A 101 -8.77 -1.87 -24.26
C PHE A 101 -7.79 -2.96 -24.72
N ALA A 102 -8.04 -3.61 -25.87
CA ALA A 102 -7.21 -4.71 -26.34
C ALA A 102 -5.85 -4.22 -26.83
N ALA A 103 -5.82 -3.08 -27.54
CA ALA A 103 -4.58 -2.47 -27.99
C ALA A 103 -3.71 -2.00 -26.80
N GLU A 104 -4.31 -1.29 -25.84
CA GLU A 104 -3.57 -0.76 -24.69
C GLU A 104 -3.08 -1.88 -23.77
N THR A 105 -3.90 -2.90 -23.51
CA THR A 105 -3.50 -4.06 -22.71
C THR A 105 -2.29 -4.77 -23.32
N LYS A 106 -2.31 -5.04 -24.64
CA LYS A 106 -1.16 -5.65 -25.34
C LYS A 106 0.08 -4.78 -25.27
N ARG A 107 -0.06 -3.47 -25.50
CA ARG A 107 1.05 -2.51 -25.44
C ARG A 107 1.68 -2.46 -24.05
N ILE A 108 0.87 -2.36 -23.00
CA ILE A 108 1.32 -2.19 -21.61
C ILE A 108 1.88 -3.51 -21.05
N PHE A 109 1.21 -4.64 -21.27
CA PHE A 109 1.66 -5.91 -20.68
C PHE A 109 2.84 -6.55 -21.42
N SER A 110 3.06 -6.21 -22.70
CA SER A 110 4.24 -6.68 -23.44
C SER A 110 5.58 -6.13 -22.91
N ILE A 111 5.57 -5.08 -22.08
CA ILE A 111 6.77 -4.46 -21.50
C ILE A 111 7.01 -4.83 -20.02
N GLY A 112 6.41 -5.92 -19.52
CA GLY A 112 6.50 -6.35 -18.12
C GLY A 112 7.90 -6.71 -17.59
N ARG A 113 8.94 -6.72 -18.44
CA ARG A 113 10.35 -6.88 -18.03
C ARG A 113 10.96 -5.65 -17.36
N LEU A 114 10.27 -4.51 -17.40
CA LEU A 114 10.76 -3.24 -16.86
C LEU A 114 10.48 -3.15 -15.36
N THR A 115 11.26 -2.36 -14.63
CA THR A 115 10.96 -2.05 -13.23
C THR A 115 9.63 -1.28 -13.13
N PRO A 116 8.87 -1.37 -12.03
CA PRO A 116 7.54 -0.74 -11.92
C PRO A 116 7.54 0.75 -12.30
N GLN A 117 8.55 1.50 -11.88
CA GLN A 117 8.75 2.92 -12.23
C GLN A 117 8.91 3.14 -13.75
N HIS A 118 9.80 2.40 -14.41
CA HIS A 118 9.98 2.53 -15.87
C HIS A 118 8.81 1.96 -16.67
N TRP A 119 8.16 0.94 -16.14
CA TRP A 119 6.99 0.32 -16.73
C TRP A 119 5.82 1.30 -16.75
N MET A 120 5.51 1.94 -15.62
CA MET A 120 4.44 2.94 -15.54
C MET A 120 4.74 4.17 -16.41
N GLU A 121 5.99 4.66 -16.41
CA GLU A 121 6.38 5.78 -17.27
C GLU A 121 6.07 5.50 -18.76
N LYS A 122 6.34 4.28 -19.23
CA LYS A 122 6.05 3.87 -20.61
C LYS A 122 4.58 3.47 -20.82
N ALA A 123 3.92 2.95 -19.81
CA ALA A 123 2.54 2.49 -19.90
C ALA A 123 1.57 3.68 -19.97
N VAL A 124 1.74 4.65 -19.07
CA VAL A 124 0.77 5.73 -18.84
C VAL A 124 1.39 7.14 -18.88
N GLY A 125 2.69 7.26 -19.17
CA GLY A 125 3.37 8.56 -19.30
C GLY A 125 3.71 9.25 -17.98
N SER A 126 3.64 8.53 -16.87
CA SER A 126 3.94 9.06 -15.53
C SER A 126 4.31 7.97 -14.55
N GLN A 127 4.89 8.37 -13.41
CA GLN A 127 5.17 7.49 -12.28
C GLN A 127 3.90 7.07 -11.53
N ILE A 128 4.04 6.05 -10.68
CA ILE A 128 2.96 5.56 -9.80
C ILE A 128 2.46 6.74 -8.95
N SER A 129 1.15 6.95 -8.97
CA SER A 129 0.51 8.09 -8.30
C SER A 129 -0.72 7.67 -7.49
N ASN A 130 -1.00 8.43 -6.43
CA ASN A 130 -2.23 8.33 -5.66
C ASN A 130 -3.40 9.09 -6.29
N GLU A 131 -3.12 10.00 -7.23
CA GLU A 131 -4.14 10.86 -7.84
C GLU A 131 -5.34 10.10 -8.41
N PRO A 132 -5.18 8.97 -9.13
CA PRO A 132 -6.32 8.24 -9.69
C PRO A 132 -7.29 7.72 -8.62
N ILE A 133 -6.78 7.14 -7.53
CA ILE A 133 -7.64 6.66 -6.44
C ILE A 133 -8.26 7.82 -5.65
N PHE A 134 -7.55 8.93 -5.46
CA PHE A 134 -8.11 10.13 -4.82
C PHE A 134 -9.24 10.75 -5.65
N ASN A 135 -9.05 10.88 -6.96
CA ASN A 135 -10.09 11.34 -7.88
C ASN A 135 -11.33 10.43 -7.86
N ALA A 136 -11.13 9.10 -7.77
CA ALA A 136 -12.23 8.15 -7.64
C ALA A 136 -12.98 8.32 -6.31
N VAL A 137 -12.26 8.52 -5.20
CA VAL A 137 -12.83 8.81 -3.87
C VAL A 137 -13.62 10.11 -3.89
N GLU A 138 -13.09 11.20 -4.45
CA GLU A 138 -13.81 12.48 -4.55
C GLU A 138 -15.13 12.36 -5.33
N LYS A 139 -15.13 11.61 -6.44
CA LYS A 139 -16.36 11.33 -7.20
C LYS A 139 -17.34 10.52 -6.36
N ALA A 140 -16.88 9.53 -5.62
CA ALA A 140 -17.72 8.70 -4.75
C ALA A 140 -18.32 9.50 -3.59
N LEU A 141 -17.57 10.43 -2.98
CA LEU A 141 -18.08 11.26 -1.88
C LEU A 141 -19.21 12.20 -2.32
N LYS A 142 -19.19 12.69 -3.57
CA LYS A 142 -20.26 13.56 -4.11
C LYS A 142 -21.63 12.90 -4.19
N VAL A 143 -21.69 11.56 -4.17
CA VAL A 143 -22.96 10.81 -4.25
C VAL A 143 -23.39 10.19 -2.91
N VAL A 144 -22.54 10.28 -1.89
CA VAL A 144 -22.84 9.81 -0.52
C VAL A 144 -23.32 10.97 0.38
N ASN A 145 -23.02 12.21 0.00
CA ASN A 145 -23.49 13.43 0.67
C ASN A 145 -24.92 13.83 0.27
#